data_AF-A0A1G5Q3Y3-F1
#
_entry.id   AF-A0A1G5Q3Y3-F1
#
_cell.length_a   1.000
_cell.length_b   1.000
_cell.length_c   1.000
_cell.angle_alpha   90.00
_cell.angle_beta   90.00
_cell.angle_gamma   90.00
#
_symmetry.space_group_name_H-M   'P 1'
#
loop_
_entity.id
_entity.type
_entity.pdbx_description
1 polymer ?
#
loop_
_entity_poly.entity_id
_entity_poly.type
_entity_poly.pdbx_seq_one_letter_code
_entity_poly.pdbx_strand_id
1 'polypeptide(L)'
;MLIDASVYKLTEDTIRSLNLIRTNWNNDVSGQIVAVASRVEALVDRFIDLLVSESQVDSTPLGRALLKENNGAFHQSWPARNAVLKNGFDVQLASMPMWADMDLVIDIRNAIVHGDGNLTDRQAKDIASLINMRKRVAKVLHSEIQGRVVRLSPESGSLSAEIGVKFVLAADAAVSSVRPALDP
;
A
#
# COMPACT_ATOMS: atom_id res chain seq x y z
N MET A 1 21.69 8.04 -15.96
CA MET A 1 20.34 8.51 -15.59
C MET A 1 20.45 9.09 -14.18
N LEU A 2 20.60 10.41 -14.08
CA LEU A 2 20.61 11.13 -12.81
C LEU A 2 19.15 11.28 -12.38
N ILE A 3 18.77 10.68 -11.26
CA ILE A 3 17.46 10.87 -10.65
C ILE A 3 17.56 12.20 -9.89
N ASP A 4 17.15 13.28 -10.54
CA ASP A 4 17.12 14.64 -9.97
C ASP A 4 15.76 14.95 -9.33
N ALA A 5 15.18 13.94 -8.68
CA ALA A 5 13.93 14.09 -7.93
C ALA A 5 14.23 13.84 -6.45
N SER A 6 14.15 14.92 -5.66
CA SER A 6 14.20 14.81 -4.21
C SER A 6 12.99 13.99 -3.73
N VAL A 7 13.24 12.76 -3.32
CA VAL A 7 12.24 11.90 -2.67
C VAL A 7 11.85 12.51 -1.32
N TYR A 8 10.58 12.43 -0.91
CA TYR A 8 10.21 12.95 0.41
C TYR A 8 10.96 12.21 1.53
N LYS A 9 11.33 12.95 2.59
CA LYS A 9 11.94 12.37 3.79
C LYS A 9 11.12 11.20 4.36
N LEU A 10 9.79 11.32 4.38
CA LEU A 10 8.88 10.25 4.82
C LEU A 10 8.94 9.00 3.93
N THR A 11 9.20 9.15 2.63
CA THR A 11 9.42 8.04 1.70
C THR A 11 10.79 7.41 1.94
N GLU A 12 11.84 8.21 2.13
CA GLU A 12 13.18 7.71 2.48
C GLU A 12 13.15 6.89 3.78
N ASP A 13 12.52 7.43 4.82
CA ASP A 13 12.34 6.76 6.12
C ASP A 13 11.58 5.44 5.96
N THR A 14 10.53 5.42 5.12
CA THR A 14 9.76 4.21 4.82
C THR A 14 10.62 3.18 4.09
N ILE A 15 11.36 3.57 3.05
CA ILE A 15 12.28 2.69 2.31
C ILE A 15 13.34 2.11 3.23
N ARG A 16 13.93 2.93 4.10
CA ARG A 16 14.90 2.48 5.10
C ARG A 16 14.28 1.43 6.01
N SER A 17 13.06 1.67 6.49
CA SER A 17 12.33 0.71 7.33
C SER A 17 12.02 -0.60 6.60
N LEU A 18 11.59 -0.54 5.33
CA LEU A 18 11.32 -1.72 4.51
C LEU A 18 12.59 -2.54 4.25
N ASN A 19 13.72 -1.88 4.00
CA ASN A 19 15.01 -2.54 3.84
C ASN A 19 15.46 -3.25 5.13
N LEU A 20 15.17 -2.69 6.31
CA LEU A 20 15.46 -3.36 7.59
C LEU A 20 14.61 -4.63 7.79
N ILE A 21 13.33 -4.61 7.40
CA ILE A 21 12.48 -5.81 7.41
C ILE A 21 13.10 -6.89 6.53
N ARG A 22 13.56 -6.50 5.32
CA ARG A 22 14.16 -7.41 4.35
C ARG A 22 15.40 -8.13 4.87
N THR A 23 16.21 -7.49 5.72
CA THR A 23 17.50 -8.04 6.16
C THR A 23 17.50 -8.66 7.56
N ASN A 24 16.61 -8.25 8.46
CA ASN A 24 16.80 -8.50 9.90
C ASN A 24 15.78 -9.45 10.55
N TRP A 25 14.75 -9.89 9.83
CA TRP A 25 13.68 -10.70 10.42
C TRP A 25 13.92 -12.19 10.17
N ASN A 26 14.48 -12.87 11.17
CA ASN A 26 14.71 -14.31 11.11
C ASN A 26 13.38 -15.07 11.22
N ASN A 27 12.98 -15.73 10.13
CA ASN A 27 11.91 -16.74 10.01
C ASN A 27 10.44 -16.31 10.24
N ASP A 28 10.14 -15.10 10.73
CA ASP A 28 8.75 -14.61 10.84
C ASP A 28 8.26 -13.95 9.53
N VAL A 29 8.00 -14.77 8.51
CA VAL A 29 7.54 -14.30 7.19
C VAL A 29 6.20 -13.56 7.27
N SER A 30 5.26 -14.08 8.08
CA SER A 30 3.94 -13.46 8.25
C SER A 30 4.06 -12.07 8.86
N GLY A 31 4.85 -11.92 9.93
CA GLY A 31 5.10 -10.63 10.55
C GLY A 31 5.78 -9.65 9.61
N GLN A 32 6.71 -10.12 8.75
CA GLN A 32 7.32 -9.27 7.72
C GLN A 32 6.27 -8.69 6.76
N ILE A 33 5.39 -9.53 6.19
CA ILE A 33 4.35 -9.10 5.24
C ILE A 33 3.40 -8.09 5.90
N VAL A 34 2.95 -8.38 7.13
CA VAL A 34 2.09 -7.47 7.90
C VAL A 34 2.79 -6.12 8.11
N ALA A 35 4.06 -6.15 8.48
CA ALA A 35 4.84 -4.95 8.77
C ALA A 35 5.18 -4.13 7.52
N VAL A 36 5.34 -4.78 6.36
CA VAL A 36 5.51 -4.12 5.05
C VAL A 36 4.21 -3.41 4.67
N ALA A 37 3.09 -4.13 4.63
CA ALA A 37 1.79 -3.57 4.26
C ALA A 37 1.42 -2.39 5.15
N SER A 38 1.54 -2.54 6.47
CA SER A 38 1.19 -1.49 7.44
C SER A 38 2.01 -0.21 7.25
N ARG A 39 3.30 -0.33 6.90
CA ARG A 39 4.17 0.83 6.63
C ARG A 39 3.78 1.54 5.34
N VAL A 40 3.47 0.77 4.29
CA VAL A 40 3.01 1.34 3.02
C VAL A 40 1.66 2.04 3.22
N GLU A 41 0.71 1.42 3.93
CA GLU A 41 -0.58 2.03 4.28
C GLU A 41 -0.39 3.35 5.04
N ALA A 42 0.47 3.35 6.07
CA ALA A 42 0.77 4.55 6.85
C ALA A 42 1.46 5.65 6.02
N LEU A 43 2.31 5.28 5.05
CA LEU A 43 2.90 6.24 4.12
C LEU A 43 1.81 6.87 3.24
N VAL A 44 0.91 6.06 2.68
CA VAL A 44 -0.19 6.54 1.85
C VAL A 44 -1.12 7.45 2.65
N ASP A 45 -1.40 7.13 3.92
CA ASP A 45 -2.15 8.01 4.82
C ASP A 45 -1.48 9.38 4.97
N ARG A 46 -0.16 9.39 5.18
CA ARG A 46 0.62 10.65 5.25
C ARG A 46 0.61 11.44 3.94
N PHE A 47 0.61 10.78 2.79
CA PHE A 47 0.46 11.49 1.51
C PHE A 47 -0.92 12.14 1.38
N ILE A 48 -1.98 11.46 1.80
CA ILE A 48 -3.33 12.04 1.83
C ILE A 48 -3.35 13.25 2.77
N ASP A 49 -2.82 13.12 3.99
CA ASP A 49 -2.77 14.21 4.97
C ASP A 49 -2.00 15.42 4.44
N LEU A 50 -0.85 15.17 3.78
CA LEU A 50 -0.04 16.22 3.15
C LEU A 50 -0.85 16.96 2.08
N LEU A 51 -1.47 16.23 1.14
CA LEU A 51 -2.24 16.82 0.06
C LEU A 51 -3.47 17.59 0.58
N VAL A 52 -4.16 17.06 1.60
CA VAL A 52 -5.24 17.76 2.28
C VAL A 52 -4.74 19.08 2.86
N SER A 53 -3.61 19.06 3.59
CA SER A 53 -3.06 20.26 4.24
C SER A 53 -2.63 21.34 3.22
N GLU A 54 -2.17 20.94 2.04
CA GLU A 54 -1.72 21.86 1.00
C GLU A 54 -2.84 22.41 0.13
N SER A 55 -3.92 21.65 -0.03
CA SER A 55 -5.10 22.06 -0.80
C SER A 55 -5.87 23.23 -0.19
N GLN A 56 -5.57 23.61 1.06
CA GLN A 56 -6.30 24.60 1.85
C GLN A 56 -7.81 24.32 1.96
N VAL A 57 -8.26 23.09 1.72
CA VAL A 57 -9.68 22.71 1.82
C VAL A 57 -10.21 22.95 3.24
N ASP A 58 -9.36 22.78 4.25
CA ASP A 58 -9.64 23.06 5.66
C ASP A 58 -9.75 24.55 6.00
N SER A 59 -9.38 25.45 5.08
CA SER A 59 -9.56 26.91 5.27
C SER A 59 -11.04 27.32 5.22
N THR A 60 -11.91 26.49 4.62
CA THR A 60 -13.33 26.78 4.49
C THR A 60 -14.17 26.00 5.52
N PRO A 61 -15.27 26.55 6.06
CA PRO A 61 -16.19 25.81 6.93
C PRO A 61 -16.78 24.55 6.27
N LEU A 62 -17.09 24.62 4.97
CA LEU A 62 -17.59 23.49 4.20
C LEU A 62 -16.53 22.40 4.06
N GLY A 63 -15.30 22.75 3.66
CA GLY A 63 -14.22 21.78 3.53
C GLY A 63 -13.86 21.11 4.85
N ARG A 64 -13.88 21.85 5.97
CA ARG A 64 -13.73 21.25 7.31
C ARG A 64 -14.85 20.28 7.66
N ALA A 65 -16.11 20.60 7.32
CA ALA A 65 -17.23 19.71 7.55
C ALA A 65 -17.09 18.41 6.73
N LEU A 66 -16.73 18.54 5.45
CA LEU A 66 -16.51 17.42 4.54
C LEU A 66 -15.32 16.55 4.99
N LEU A 67 -14.21 17.15 5.37
CA LEU A 67 -13.07 16.44 5.93
C LEU A 67 -13.44 15.74 7.25
N LYS A 68 -14.20 16.39 8.14
CA LYS A 68 -14.63 15.77 9.41
C LYS A 68 -15.55 14.58 9.19
N GLU A 69 -16.46 14.66 8.24
CA GLU A 69 -17.39 13.56 7.91
C GLU A 69 -16.66 12.38 7.25
N ASN A 70 -15.62 12.66 6.46
CA ASN A 70 -14.92 11.64 5.68
C ASN A 70 -13.58 11.17 6.29
N ASN A 71 -12.98 11.91 7.24
CA ASN A 71 -11.63 11.67 7.77
C ASN A 71 -11.43 10.24 8.27
N GLY A 72 -12.45 9.64 8.86
CA GLY A 72 -12.36 8.24 9.29
C GLY A 72 -12.49 7.24 8.15
N ALA A 73 -13.30 7.54 7.13
CA ALA A 73 -13.72 6.56 6.13
C ALA A 73 -12.61 6.21 5.13
N PHE A 74 -11.76 7.18 4.77
CA PHE A 74 -10.73 6.94 3.76
C PHE A 74 -9.47 6.23 4.27
N HIS A 75 -9.18 6.32 5.57
CA HIS A 75 -8.10 5.54 6.19
C HIS A 75 -8.50 4.10 6.56
N GLN A 76 -9.78 3.73 6.39
CA GLN A 76 -10.27 2.40 6.81
C GLN A 76 -9.88 1.28 5.87
N SER A 77 -9.67 1.55 4.58
CA SER A 77 -9.41 0.49 3.61
C SER A 77 -8.52 0.94 2.48
N TRP A 78 -7.77 -0.03 1.92
CA TRP A 78 -6.90 0.20 0.78
C TRP A 78 -7.63 0.78 -0.46
N PRO A 79 -8.83 0.28 -0.84
CA PRO A 79 -9.60 0.89 -1.93
C PRO A 79 -10.02 2.33 -1.63
N ALA A 80 -10.36 2.64 -0.37
CA ALA A 80 -10.78 4.00 0.02
C ALA A 80 -9.62 5.00 -0.07
N ARG A 81 -8.41 4.60 0.34
CA ARG A 81 -7.19 5.42 0.15
C ARG A 81 -6.96 5.78 -1.32
N ASN A 82 -7.02 4.79 -2.20
CA ASN A 82 -6.88 5.03 -3.65
C ASN A 82 -8.03 5.87 -4.22
N ALA A 83 -9.27 5.67 -3.75
CA ALA A 83 -10.40 6.48 -4.19
C ALA A 83 -10.22 7.96 -3.82
N VAL A 84 -9.72 8.27 -2.62
CA VAL A 84 -9.43 9.65 -2.20
C VAL A 84 -8.29 10.24 -3.01
N LEU A 85 -7.19 9.52 -3.18
CA LEU A 85 -6.06 9.98 -3.98
C LEU A 85 -6.47 10.28 -5.43
N LYS A 86 -7.23 9.38 -6.06
CA LYS A 86 -7.72 9.56 -7.42
C LYS A 86 -8.74 10.70 -7.54
N ASN A 87 -9.79 10.68 -6.73
CA ASN A 87 -10.92 11.59 -6.92
C ASN A 87 -10.69 12.97 -6.29
N GLY A 88 -9.90 13.04 -5.22
CA GLY A 88 -9.60 14.27 -4.50
C GLY A 88 -8.38 15.01 -5.05
N PHE A 89 -7.39 14.29 -5.56
CA PHE A 89 -6.07 14.85 -5.89
C PHE A 89 -5.52 14.43 -7.26
N ASP A 90 -6.31 13.72 -8.08
CA ASP A 90 -5.91 13.16 -9.38
C ASP A 90 -4.65 12.27 -9.33
N VAL A 91 -4.37 11.66 -8.17
CA VAL A 91 -3.26 10.71 -8.00
C VAL A 91 -3.74 9.30 -8.31
N GLN A 92 -3.36 8.79 -9.48
CA GLN A 92 -3.83 7.50 -10.00
C GLN A 92 -2.90 6.35 -9.59
N LEU A 93 -2.93 5.94 -8.32
CA LEU A 93 -2.11 4.82 -7.85
C LEU A 93 -2.49 3.51 -8.56
N ALA A 94 -3.79 3.24 -8.74
CA ALA A 94 -4.27 1.99 -9.34
C ALA A 94 -3.86 1.75 -10.80
N SER A 95 -3.44 2.79 -11.54
CA SER A 95 -2.90 2.62 -12.90
C SER A 95 -1.41 2.30 -12.94
N MET A 96 -0.72 2.32 -11.79
CA MET A 96 0.71 2.03 -11.72
C MET A 96 0.97 0.53 -11.92
N PRO A 97 2.06 0.16 -12.60
CA PRO A 97 2.47 -1.25 -12.73
C PRO A 97 2.63 -1.95 -11.37
N MET A 98 3.11 -1.23 -10.35
CA MET A 98 3.37 -1.76 -9.01
C MET A 98 2.10 -1.92 -8.16
N TRP A 99 0.97 -1.33 -8.57
CA TRP A 99 -0.26 -1.36 -7.78
C TRP A 99 -0.73 -2.79 -7.54
N ALA A 100 -0.80 -3.58 -8.61
CA ALA A 100 -1.32 -4.93 -8.52
C ALA A 100 -0.50 -5.74 -7.48
N ASP A 101 0.83 -5.69 -7.56
CA ASP A 101 1.69 -6.45 -6.66
C ASP A 101 1.56 -5.98 -5.21
N MET A 102 1.43 -4.67 -4.97
CA MET A 102 1.19 -4.14 -3.63
C MET A 102 -0.20 -4.52 -3.09
N ASP A 103 -1.22 -4.48 -3.93
CA ASP A 103 -2.59 -4.91 -3.59
C ASP A 103 -2.63 -6.39 -3.18
N LEU A 104 -1.84 -7.23 -3.85
CA LEU A 104 -1.65 -8.63 -3.45
C LEU A 104 -1.03 -8.76 -2.05
N VAL A 105 0.00 -7.97 -1.75
CA VAL A 105 0.65 -7.98 -0.42
C VAL A 105 -0.37 -7.58 0.67
N ILE A 106 -1.23 -6.60 0.41
CA ILE A 106 -2.28 -6.16 1.32
C ILE A 106 -3.35 -7.25 1.50
N ASP A 107 -3.74 -7.91 0.42
CA ASP A 107 -4.65 -9.05 0.48
C ASP A 107 -4.12 -10.19 1.36
N ILE A 108 -2.82 -10.51 1.23
CA ILE A 108 -2.17 -11.52 2.08
C ILE A 108 -2.08 -11.06 3.53
N ARG A 109 -1.75 -9.78 3.78
CA ARG A 109 -1.81 -9.21 5.13
C ARG A 109 -3.21 -9.36 5.73
N ASN A 110 -4.27 -9.12 4.96
CA ASN A 110 -5.65 -9.29 5.43
C ASN A 110 -5.97 -10.76 5.76
N ALA A 111 -5.48 -11.71 4.97
CA ALA A 111 -5.60 -13.14 5.27
C ALA A 111 -4.86 -13.52 6.56
N ILE A 112 -3.66 -12.97 6.80
CA ILE A 112 -2.87 -13.21 8.02
C ILE A 112 -3.59 -12.63 9.25
N VAL A 113 -3.98 -11.36 9.19
CA VAL A 113 -4.49 -10.61 10.35
C VAL A 113 -5.95 -10.96 10.69
N HIS A 114 -6.78 -11.25 9.69
CA HIS A 114 -8.22 -11.43 9.88
C HIS A 114 -8.71 -12.84 9.58
N GLY A 115 -7.91 -13.68 8.93
CA GLY A 115 -8.28 -15.05 8.56
C GLY A 115 -7.43 -16.11 9.24
N ASP A 116 -6.57 -15.75 10.20
CA ASP A 116 -5.60 -16.65 10.85
C ASP A 116 -4.74 -17.40 9.82
N GLY A 117 -4.30 -16.69 8.78
CA GLY A 117 -3.56 -17.27 7.64
C GLY A 117 -4.44 -17.92 6.57
N ASN A 118 -5.76 -17.90 6.73
CA ASN A 118 -6.71 -18.27 5.70
C ASN A 118 -7.19 -17.05 4.92
N LEU A 119 -7.60 -17.29 3.68
CA LEU A 119 -8.36 -16.32 2.90
C LEU A 119 -9.66 -15.97 3.63
N THR A 120 -9.92 -14.67 3.70
CA THR A 120 -11.17 -14.12 4.25
C THR A 120 -12.37 -14.62 3.46
N ASP A 121 -13.57 -14.63 4.05
CA ASP A 121 -14.80 -15.04 3.35
C ASP A 121 -15.04 -14.21 2.09
N ARG A 122 -14.66 -12.93 2.12
CA ARG A 122 -14.74 -12.05 0.94
C ARG A 122 -13.84 -12.54 -0.19
N GLN A 123 -12.61 -12.95 0.11
CA GLN A 123 -11.66 -13.46 -0.88
C GLN A 123 -12.07 -14.84 -1.41
N ALA A 124 -12.72 -15.68 -0.58
CA ALA A 124 -13.12 -17.03 -0.96
C ALA A 124 -14.44 -17.12 -1.76
N LYS A 125 -15.27 -16.05 -1.76
CA LYS A 125 -16.59 -16.04 -2.39
C LYS A 125 -16.58 -16.09 -3.92
N ASP A 126 -15.56 -15.53 -4.55
CA ASP A 126 -15.42 -15.52 -6.01
C ASP A 126 -14.33 -16.50 -6.46
N ILE A 127 -14.75 -17.61 -7.09
CA ILE A 127 -13.86 -18.67 -7.57
C ILE A 127 -12.89 -18.15 -8.62
N ALA A 128 -13.31 -17.23 -9.50
CA ALA A 128 -12.44 -16.68 -10.54
C ALA A 128 -11.35 -15.80 -9.92
N SER A 129 -11.74 -14.92 -8.98
CA SER A 129 -10.78 -14.14 -8.18
C SER A 129 -9.81 -15.04 -7.40
N LEU A 130 -10.30 -16.12 -6.79
CA LEU A 130 -9.47 -17.08 -6.04
C LEU A 130 -8.42 -17.78 -6.94
N ILE A 131 -8.80 -18.21 -8.15
CA ILE A 131 -7.86 -18.83 -9.10
C ILE A 131 -6.81 -17.82 -9.54
N ASN A 132 -7.20 -16.57 -9.79
CA ASN A 132 -6.28 -15.52 -10.16
C ASN A 132 -5.32 -15.17 -9.02
N MET A 133 -5.85 -15.04 -7.79
CA MET A 133 -5.05 -14.81 -6.59
C MET A 133 -4.03 -15.95 -6.41
N ARG A 134 -4.44 -17.21 -6.54
CA ARG A 134 -3.53 -18.38 -6.50
C ARG A 134 -2.34 -18.24 -7.46
N LYS A 135 -2.62 -17.93 -8.73
CA LYS A 135 -1.57 -17.75 -9.75
C LYS A 135 -0.63 -16.60 -9.41
N ARG A 136 -1.19 -15.49 -8.90
CA ARG A 136 -0.42 -14.29 -8.55
C ARG A 136 0.45 -14.50 -7.31
N VAL A 137 -0.07 -15.14 -6.27
CA VAL A 137 0.70 -15.50 -5.07
C VAL A 137 1.90 -16.39 -5.42
N ALA A 138 1.68 -17.40 -6.27
CA ALA A 138 2.76 -18.26 -6.76
C ALA A 138 3.80 -17.50 -7.59
N LYS A 139 3.36 -16.61 -8.47
CA LYS A 139 4.26 -15.86 -9.35
C LYS A 139 5.05 -14.76 -8.64
N VAL A 140 4.39 -14.01 -7.75
CA VAL A 140 4.93 -12.75 -7.19
C VAL A 140 5.59 -12.95 -5.84
N LEU A 141 5.02 -13.81 -4.99
CA LEU A 141 5.52 -14.07 -3.64
C LEU A 141 6.16 -15.46 -3.51
N HIS A 142 6.18 -16.26 -4.57
CA HIS A 142 6.66 -17.64 -4.55
C HIS A 142 5.97 -18.52 -3.49
N SER A 143 4.74 -18.16 -3.15
CA SER A 143 3.90 -18.81 -2.15
C SER A 143 2.78 -19.62 -2.80
N GLU A 144 2.06 -20.42 -2.02
CA GLU A 144 0.91 -21.17 -2.54
C GLU A 144 -0.34 -20.99 -1.69
N ILE A 145 -1.51 -21.25 -2.29
CA ILE A 145 -2.78 -21.31 -1.57
C ILE A 145 -3.35 -22.71 -1.71
N GLN A 146 -3.48 -23.41 -0.58
CA GLN A 146 -4.06 -24.75 -0.49
C GLN A 146 -5.47 -24.65 0.12
N GLY A 147 -6.50 -24.79 -0.73
CA GLY A 147 -7.87 -24.54 -0.32
C GLY A 147 -8.07 -23.06 0.03
N ARG A 148 -8.20 -22.76 1.33
CA ARG A 148 -8.24 -21.39 1.87
C ARG A 148 -6.96 -20.99 2.59
N VAL A 149 -6.04 -21.91 2.85
CA VAL A 149 -4.81 -21.63 3.63
C VAL A 149 -3.75 -21.02 2.71
N VAL A 150 -3.16 -19.89 3.10
CA VAL A 150 -2.00 -19.32 2.43
C VAL A 150 -0.73 -19.91 3.06
N ARG A 151 0.08 -20.63 2.27
CA ARG A 151 1.39 -21.13 2.70
C ARG A 151 2.47 -20.20 2.16
N LEU A 152 3.07 -19.45 3.08
CA LEU A 152 4.12 -18.49 2.77
C LEU A 152 5.47 -19.20 2.60
N SER A 153 6.20 -18.84 1.55
CA SER A 153 7.58 -19.28 1.37
C SER A 153 8.54 -18.46 2.23
N PRO A 154 9.73 -18.98 2.58
CA PRO A 154 10.74 -18.22 3.32
C PRO A 154 11.10 -16.86 2.67
N GLU A 155 11.05 -16.78 1.34
CA GLU A 155 11.40 -15.59 0.56
C GLU A 155 10.28 -14.56 0.47
N SER A 156 9.03 -14.95 0.77
CA SER A 156 7.84 -14.13 0.53
C SER A 156 7.88 -12.78 1.26
N GLY A 157 8.46 -12.75 2.46
CA GLY A 157 8.59 -11.51 3.23
C GLY A 157 9.61 -10.56 2.61
N SER A 158 10.75 -11.07 2.12
CA SER A 158 11.74 -10.28 1.37
C SER A 158 11.16 -9.73 0.06
N LEU A 159 10.44 -10.57 -0.69
CA LEU A 159 9.74 -10.17 -1.91
C LEU A 159 8.68 -9.10 -1.64
N SER A 160 7.92 -9.23 -0.54
CA SER A 160 6.94 -8.22 -0.15
C SER A 160 7.61 -6.87 0.15
N ALA A 161 8.76 -6.86 0.82
CA ALA A 161 9.51 -5.64 1.09
C ALA A 161 10.03 -4.99 -0.19
N GLU A 162 10.50 -5.77 -1.16
CA GLU A 162 10.91 -5.27 -2.47
C GLU A 162 9.75 -4.62 -3.24
N ILE A 163 8.59 -5.28 -3.24
CA ILE A 163 7.34 -4.75 -3.82
C ILE A 163 6.98 -3.43 -3.13
N GLY A 164 7.03 -3.39 -1.80
CA GLY A 164 6.81 -2.18 -1.01
C GLY A 164 7.73 -1.05 -1.44
N VAL A 165 9.05 -1.29 -1.54
CA VAL A 165 10.03 -0.26 -1.96
C VAL A 165 9.71 0.28 -3.36
N LYS A 166 9.42 -0.59 -4.33
CA LYS A 166 9.06 -0.16 -5.70
C LYS A 166 7.78 0.66 -5.72
N PHE A 167 6.78 0.23 -4.94
CA PHE A 167 5.51 0.92 -4.84
C PHE A 167 5.66 2.31 -4.21
N VAL A 168 6.35 2.43 -3.07
CA VAL A 168 6.49 3.72 -2.37
C VAL A 168 7.23 4.77 -3.22
N LEU A 169 8.23 4.34 -4.00
CA LEU A 169 8.93 5.22 -4.94
C LEU A 169 8.00 5.72 -6.06
N ALA A 170 7.16 4.84 -6.62
CA ALA A 170 6.20 5.24 -7.64
C ALA A 170 5.08 6.13 -7.08
N ALA A 171 4.60 5.84 -5.87
CA ALA A 171 3.60 6.64 -5.18
C ALA A 171 4.14 8.05 -4.89
N ASP A 172 5.37 8.16 -4.38
CA ASP A 172 6.08 9.43 -4.15
C ASP A 172 6.20 10.27 -5.42
N ALA A 173 6.60 9.65 -6.54
CA ALA A 173 6.69 10.33 -7.83
C ALA A 173 5.32 10.85 -8.31
N ALA A 174 4.25 10.06 -8.17
CA ALA A 174 2.91 10.49 -8.58
C ALA A 174 2.36 11.60 -7.69
N VAL A 175 2.54 11.51 -6.37
CA VAL A 175 2.16 12.57 -5.43
C VAL A 175 2.93 13.86 -5.74
N SER A 176 4.23 13.76 -6.04
CA SER A 176 5.04 14.92 -6.42
C SER A 176 4.60 15.55 -7.74
N SER A 177 4.04 14.77 -8.67
CA SER A 177 3.61 15.29 -9.98
C SER A 177 2.36 16.16 -9.95
N VAL A 178 1.49 15.98 -8.94
CA VAL A 178 0.25 16.75 -8.80
C VAL A 178 0.39 17.93 -7.85
N ARG A 179 1.48 18.00 -7.08
CA ARG A 179 1.74 19.18 -6.26
C ARG A 179 2.01 20.37 -7.18
N PRO A 180 1.45 21.55 -6.88
CA PRO A 180 1.94 22.78 -7.48
C PRO A 180 3.45 22.82 -7.26
N ALA A 181 4.21 23.17 -8.30
CA ALA A 181 5.61 23.52 -8.09
C ALA A 181 5.61 24.64 -7.05
N LEU A 182 5.92 24.31 -5.80
CA LEU A 182 6.23 25.32 -4.81
C LEU A 182 7.52 25.92 -5.33
N ASP A 183 7.41 27.13 -5.90
CA ASP A 183 8.56 27.96 -6.16
C ASP A 183 9.41 27.98 -4.86
N PRO A 184 10.71 27.65 -4.94
CA PRO A 184 11.57 27.55 -3.77
C PRO A 184 11.69 28.88 -2.99
#